data_AF-A0A7Y5L0U9-F1
#
_entry.id   AF-A0A7Y5L0U9-F1
#
_cell.length_a   1.000
_cell.length_b   1.000
_cell.length_c   1.000
_cell.angle_alpha   90.00
_cell.angle_beta   90.00
_cell.angle_gamma   90.00
#
_symmetry.space_group_name_H-M   'P 1'
#
loop_
_entity.id
_entity.type
_entity.pdbx_description
1 polymer ?
#
loop_
_entity_poly.entity_id
_entity_poly.type
_entity_poly.pdbx_seq_one_letter_code
_entity_poly.pdbx_strand_id
1 'polypeptide(L)'
;MDPNEIENTIARVTRTITGLAGARLVSTLKPPTFAQPDEIEIAIRELADVNARPIAARFMRQELLGEGGMGIVFLATQRSLARHVAIKELREELQGEVHTHQLLREAWVTGSLEHPNIAPVYEIGLDDRGSPFVVLKRIEGVHWGHLMRDEAALRERLGATDLLEWNLSVLIDVSKALELAHSRAIIHRDVKPENVMIGSAGEVYLVDWGIAVTLGGSNDGRFPLVADEQGIAGSLLYMAPEMVDRSYGPLGTWTDVYLMGSVLYEIVAGRPPHGGNSIVEMLSSILSGPPALPADAPEELAHLVTAAMATDTKVRPTAAAFRDALRAFLRHRPSMALTREAQTRLDEIESLGSGSAPELDRYRLFGACRFGFRAALREWPENERARAGLDKATRLMIEHELEANQPRAARAHLAESDLVDAELERRVERAERQHEEAEALKARAVAAQDLRQGQRARVLLALAFGALWTIVPVLTTLAELTSLHHVTYADTAFGTAAWLVIALLLYFTRLRGEEGTVNRRFINTLVATMIAQLLLQLGGSLLGLPASHAQAIHPLLYGIVLSLIVITMDARLKLAPVGFFIAFLGASRWPHLRGFFTGGANAFMTIVFLFAARTPLARDGVTHER
;
A
#
# COMPACT_ATOMS: atom_id res chain seq x y z
N MET A 1 1.12 -40.54 19.49
CA MET A 1 1.40 -41.98 19.69
C MET A 1 1.42 -42.26 21.18
N ASP A 2 1.16 -43.49 21.61
CA ASP A 2 1.29 -43.90 23.02
C ASP A 2 2.78 -43.89 23.42
N PRO A 3 3.19 -43.20 24.51
CA PRO A 3 4.55 -43.24 25.02
C PRO A 3 5.16 -44.64 25.16
N ASN A 4 4.34 -45.65 25.45
CA ASN A 4 4.79 -47.05 25.57
C ASN A 4 5.26 -47.64 24.23
N GLU A 5 4.69 -47.20 23.10
CA GLU A 5 5.06 -47.66 21.76
C GLU A 5 6.41 -47.10 21.34
N ILE A 6 6.67 -45.83 21.66
CA ILE A 6 7.96 -45.15 21.45
C ILE A 6 9.05 -45.86 22.26
N GLU A 7 8.80 -46.15 23.55
CA GLU A 7 9.78 -46.83 24.42
C GLU A 7 10.14 -48.24 23.90
N ASN A 8 9.15 -48.99 23.42
CA ASN A 8 9.36 -50.32 22.82
C ASN A 8 10.19 -50.25 21.51
N THR A 9 9.91 -49.27 20.65
CA THR A 9 10.69 -49.05 19.42
C THR A 9 12.13 -48.67 19.75
N ILE A 10 12.34 -47.76 20.70
CA ILE A 10 13.69 -47.38 21.17
C ILE A 10 14.42 -48.59 21.73
N ALA A 11 13.79 -49.44 22.55
CA ALA A 11 14.42 -50.64 23.10
C ALA A 11 14.80 -51.67 22.02
N ARG A 12 14.02 -51.78 20.93
CA ARG A 12 14.32 -52.64 19.77
C ARG A 12 15.49 -52.09 18.94
N VAL A 13 15.43 -50.80 18.62
CA VAL A 13 16.46 -50.10 17.82
C VAL A 13 17.78 -50.03 18.58
N THR A 14 17.74 -49.65 19.86
CA THR A 14 18.95 -49.54 20.69
C THR A 14 19.67 -50.87 20.77
N ARG A 15 18.97 -52.00 20.97
CA ARG A 15 19.59 -53.35 20.94
C ARG A 15 20.29 -53.66 19.62
N THR A 16 19.78 -53.14 18.50
CA THR A 16 20.37 -53.30 17.16
C THR A 16 21.63 -52.44 17.02
N ILE A 17 21.62 -51.21 17.56
CA ILE A 17 22.75 -50.28 17.49
C ILE A 17 23.87 -50.64 18.49
N THR A 18 23.54 -50.96 19.75
CA THR A 18 24.53 -51.30 20.79
C THR A 18 25.21 -52.65 20.58
N GLY A 19 24.60 -53.57 19.81
CA GLY A 19 25.28 -54.77 19.31
C GLY A 19 26.43 -54.47 18.33
N LEU A 20 26.51 -53.24 17.79
CA LEU A 20 27.45 -52.86 16.72
C LEU A 20 28.46 -51.77 17.11
N ALA A 21 28.27 -51.00 18.18
CA ALA A 21 29.25 -50.00 18.61
C ALA A 21 29.14 -49.68 20.12
N GLY A 22 30.30 -49.60 20.79
CA GLY A 22 30.41 -49.12 22.16
C GLY A 22 29.87 -47.69 22.31
N ALA A 23 29.25 -47.41 23.45
CA ALA A 23 28.43 -46.24 23.79
C ALA A 23 29.14 -44.87 23.75
N ARG A 24 29.67 -44.44 22.61
CA ARG A 24 29.98 -43.03 22.33
C ARG A 24 28.88 -42.42 21.47
N LEU A 25 28.56 -41.15 21.74
CA LEU A 25 27.64 -40.36 20.94
C LEU A 25 28.23 -40.21 19.53
N VAL A 26 27.69 -40.93 18.55
CA VAL A 26 28.04 -40.73 17.14
C VAL A 26 26.89 -39.94 16.51
N SER A 27 27.18 -38.75 15.98
CA SER A 27 26.19 -37.90 15.31
C SER A 27 25.68 -38.50 14.00
N THR A 28 26.46 -39.40 13.41
CA THR A 28 26.15 -40.14 12.18
C THR A 28 26.24 -41.64 12.46
N LEU A 29 25.20 -42.40 12.14
CA LEU A 29 25.21 -43.86 12.35
C LEU A 29 26.02 -44.58 11.25
N LYS A 30 26.49 -45.80 11.56
CA LYS A 30 27.37 -46.62 10.69
C LYS A 30 26.86 -46.71 9.24
N PRO A 31 27.75 -46.92 8.24
CA PRO A 31 27.33 -47.23 6.88
C PRO A 31 26.31 -48.36 6.82
N PRO A 32 25.28 -48.26 5.97
CA PRO A 32 24.37 -49.37 5.71
C PRO A 32 25.15 -50.54 5.11
N THR A 33 24.82 -51.76 5.54
CA THR A 33 25.31 -52.98 4.91
C THR A 33 24.28 -53.40 3.86
N PHE A 34 24.70 -53.49 2.60
CA PHE A 34 23.87 -53.95 1.49
C PHE A 34 24.33 -55.34 1.05
N ALA A 35 23.44 -56.13 0.45
CA ALA A 35 23.83 -57.35 -0.25
C ALA A 35 24.90 -57.06 -1.33
N GLN A 36 25.85 -57.98 -1.51
CA GLN A 36 26.89 -57.89 -2.53
C GLN A 36 26.31 -58.33 -3.89
N PRO A 37 26.30 -57.49 -4.94
CA PRO A 37 25.89 -57.88 -6.28
C PRO A 37 27.10 -58.21 -7.16
N ASP A 38 26.98 -59.27 -7.97
CA ASP A 38 27.97 -59.70 -8.98
C ASP A 38 28.42 -58.56 -9.92
N GLU A 39 27.55 -57.56 -10.15
CA GLU A 39 27.79 -56.36 -10.96
C GLU A 39 28.98 -55.51 -10.48
N ILE A 40 29.24 -55.45 -9.17
CA ILE A 40 30.38 -54.66 -8.65
C ILE A 40 31.70 -55.32 -9.00
N GLU A 41 31.75 -56.66 -8.91
CA GLU A 41 32.93 -57.41 -9.32
C GLU A 41 33.19 -57.30 -10.81
N ILE A 42 32.12 -57.34 -11.63
CA ILE A 42 32.21 -57.11 -13.08
C ILE A 42 32.78 -55.73 -13.37
N ALA A 43 32.26 -54.68 -12.72
CA ALA A 43 32.74 -53.33 -12.91
C ALA A 43 34.21 -53.14 -12.47
N ILE A 44 34.63 -53.77 -11.37
CA ILE A 44 36.04 -53.76 -10.94
C ILE A 44 36.94 -54.39 -12.02
N ARG A 45 36.51 -55.50 -12.65
CA ARG A 45 37.24 -56.12 -13.76
C ARG A 45 37.30 -55.21 -14.99
N GLU A 46 36.19 -54.59 -15.38
CA GLU A 46 36.15 -53.64 -16.49
C GLU A 46 37.08 -52.43 -16.23
N LEU A 47 37.10 -51.90 -15.01
CA LEU A 47 38.00 -50.81 -14.62
C LEU A 47 39.48 -51.22 -14.64
N ALA A 48 39.80 -52.47 -14.30
CA ALA A 48 41.16 -52.99 -14.37
C ALA A 48 41.67 -53.04 -15.83
N ASP A 49 40.81 -53.44 -16.78
CA ASP A 49 41.16 -53.50 -18.21
C ASP A 49 41.36 -52.12 -18.85
N VAL A 50 40.69 -51.08 -18.34
CA VAL A 50 40.75 -49.70 -18.87
C VAL A 50 41.95 -48.90 -18.31
N ASN A 51 42.49 -49.27 -17.14
CA ASN A 51 43.57 -48.55 -16.48
C ASN A 51 44.97 -48.90 -17.04
N ALA A 52 45.28 -48.41 -18.24
CA ALA A 52 46.57 -48.65 -18.90
C ALA A 52 47.76 -47.85 -18.32
N ARG A 53 47.55 -46.91 -17.38
CA ARG A 53 48.60 -46.04 -16.82
C ARG A 53 48.44 -45.85 -15.30
N PRO A 54 49.55 -45.85 -14.54
CA PRO A 54 49.54 -45.56 -13.10
C PRO A 54 48.83 -44.26 -12.75
N ILE A 55 48.14 -44.23 -11.60
CA ILE A 55 47.43 -43.03 -11.12
C ILE A 55 48.36 -41.80 -11.06
N ALA A 56 49.61 -41.98 -10.62
CA ALA A 56 50.63 -40.93 -10.52
C ALA A 56 51.04 -40.33 -11.89
N ALA A 57 50.90 -41.11 -12.97
CA ALA A 57 51.15 -40.66 -14.33
C ALA A 57 50.00 -39.80 -14.90
N ARG A 58 48.80 -39.89 -14.31
CA ARG A 58 47.59 -39.19 -14.74
C ARG A 58 47.26 -37.99 -13.86
N PHE A 59 47.50 -38.15 -12.56
CA PHE A 59 47.19 -37.18 -11.52
C PHE A 59 48.41 -36.92 -10.65
N MET A 60 48.72 -35.65 -10.43
CA MET A 60 49.72 -35.24 -9.44
C MET A 60 48.98 -34.92 -8.14
N ARG A 61 49.04 -35.83 -7.16
CA ARG A 61 48.46 -35.64 -5.82
C ARG A 61 49.15 -34.47 -5.12
N GLN A 62 48.37 -33.67 -4.40
CA GLN A 62 48.80 -32.49 -3.66
C GLN A 62 48.32 -32.61 -2.20
N GLU A 63 47.83 -31.53 -1.61
CA GLU A 63 47.39 -31.48 -0.22
C GLU A 63 46.10 -32.27 0.05
N LEU A 64 45.91 -32.63 1.31
CA LEU A 64 44.67 -33.19 1.84
C LEU A 64 43.60 -32.09 1.90
N LEU A 65 42.44 -32.33 1.28
CA LEU A 65 41.29 -31.41 1.35
C LEU A 65 40.35 -31.75 2.50
N GLY A 66 40.22 -33.04 2.83
CA GLY A 66 39.37 -33.48 3.92
C GLY A 66 39.43 -34.98 4.17
N GLU A 67 39.08 -35.37 5.39
CA GLU A 67 39.13 -36.76 5.87
C GLU A 67 37.76 -37.10 6.47
N GLY A 68 36.99 -37.96 5.80
CA GLY A 68 35.65 -38.37 6.23
C GLY A 68 35.63 -39.78 6.83
N GLY A 69 34.45 -40.28 7.21
CA GLY A 69 34.31 -41.59 7.86
C GLY A 69 34.75 -42.80 7.01
N MET A 70 34.68 -42.71 5.68
CA MET A 70 35.00 -43.83 4.78
C MET A 70 36.19 -43.58 3.86
N GLY A 71 36.60 -42.32 3.69
CA GLY A 71 37.59 -41.97 2.69
C GLY A 71 38.29 -40.65 2.95
N ILE A 72 39.38 -40.47 2.21
CA ILE A 72 40.28 -39.33 2.25
C ILE A 72 40.14 -38.63 0.89
N VAL A 73 40.00 -37.30 0.90
CA VAL A 73 39.88 -36.49 -0.31
C VAL A 73 41.12 -35.64 -0.48
N PHE A 74 41.85 -35.86 -1.56
CA PHE A 74 43.05 -35.10 -1.91
C PHE A 74 42.76 -34.10 -3.01
N LEU A 75 43.45 -32.97 -2.97
CA LEU A 75 43.65 -32.14 -4.13
C LEU A 75 44.60 -32.85 -5.09
N ALA A 76 44.30 -32.85 -6.38
CA ALA A 76 45.24 -33.28 -7.39
C ALA A 76 45.18 -32.39 -8.63
N THR A 77 46.27 -32.38 -9.40
CA THR A 77 46.30 -31.81 -10.75
C THR A 77 46.17 -32.92 -11.77
N GLN A 78 45.09 -32.91 -12.56
CA GLN A 78 44.95 -33.79 -13.72
C GLN A 78 45.90 -33.33 -14.82
N ARG A 79 46.92 -34.15 -15.14
CA ARG A 79 48.04 -33.75 -16.01
C ARG A 79 47.61 -33.49 -17.45
N SER A 80 46.66 -34.26 -17.99
CA SER A 80 46.22 -34.15 -19.38
C SER A 80 45.51 -32.82 -19.70
N LEU A 81 44.83 -32.24 -18.71
CA LEU A 81 44.06 -31.00 -18.86
C LEU A 81 44.65 -29.83 -18.05
N ALA A 82 45.72 -30.06 -17.30
CA ALA A 82 46.32 -29.10 -16.39
C ALA A 82 45.29 -28.41 -15.46
N ARG A 83 44.32 -29.18 -14.93
CA ARG A 83 43.27 -28.66 -14.05
C ARG A 83 43.30 -29.30 -12.67
N HIS A 84 42.83 -28.57 -11.67
CA HIS A 84 42.65 -29.11 -10.32
C HIS A 84 41.36 -29.94 -10.22
N VAL A 85 41.48 -31.08 -9.53
CA VAL A 85 40.39 -32.05 -9.26
C VAL A 85 40.47 -32.50 -7.82
N ALA A 86 39.36 -33.01 -7.29
CA ALA A 86 39.34 -33.71 -6.01
C ALA A 86 39.41 -35.22 -6.29
N ILE A 87 40.29 -35.95 -5.58
CA ILE A 87 40.37 -37.41 -5.68
C ILE A 87 39.98 -37.99 -4.33
N LYS A 88 38.88 -38.75 -4.30
CA LYS A 88 38.41 -39.49 -3.13
C LYS A 88 38.95 -40.91 -3.19
N GLU A 89 39.63 -41.32 -2.12
CA GLU A 89 40.22 -42.64 -1.93
C GLU A 89 39.73 -43.23 -0.59
N LEU A 90 39.82 -44.55 -0.42
CA LEU A 90 39.56 -45.17 0.89
C LEU A 90 40.74 -44.94 1.84
N ARG A 91 40.43 -44.83 3.13
CA ARG A 91 41.46 -44.87 4.19
C ARG A 91 42.17 -46.23 4.17
N GLU A 92 43.45 -46.26 4.52
CA GLU A 92 44.25 -47.49 4.53
C GLU A 92 43.67 -48.56 5.47
N GLU A 93 43.08 -48.15 6.60
CA GLU A 93 42.46 -49.07 7.57
C GLU A 93 41.08 -49.59 7.14
N LEU A 94 40.47 -48.97 6.13
CA LEU A 94 39.16 -49.33 5.59
C LEU A 94 39.26 -50.01 4.23
N GLN A 95 40.47 -50.39 3.80
CA GLN A 95 40.64 -51.17 2.58
C GLN A 95 40.07 -52.58 2.77
N GLY A 96 39.05 -52.90 1.97
CA GLY A 96 38.30 -54.15 2.02
C GLY A 96 37.08 -54.09 1.11
N GLU A 97 36.47 -55.25 0.81
CA GLU A 97 35.37 -55.36 -0.17
C GLU A 97 34.18 -54.45 0.16
N VAL A 98 33.75 -54.40 1.43
CA VAL A 98 32.56 -53.63 1.85
C VAL A 98 32.72 -52.14 1.55
N HIS A 99 33.85 -51.54 1.91
CA HIS A 99 34.10 -50.11 1.71
C HIS A 99 34.43 -49.77 0.25
N THR A 100 35.07 -50.69 -0.48
CA THR A 100 35.27 -50.61 -1.93
C THR A 100 33.94 -50.50 -2.65
N HIS A 101 33.00 -51.39 -2.33
CA HIS A 101 31.67 -51.38 -2.92
C HIS A 101 30.91 -50.09 -2.59
N GLN A 102 31.10 -49.54 -1.38
CA GLN A 102 30.46 -48.31 -0.97
C GLN A 102 30.98 -47.08 -1.75
N LEU A 103 32.30 -46.96 -1.92
CA LEU A 103 32.89 -45.86 -2.70
C LEU A 103 32.46 -45.91 -4.18
N LEU A 104 32.43 -47.11 -4.77
CA LEU A 104 31.98 -47.29 -6.15
C LEU A 104 30.49 -46.96 -6.32
N ARG A 105 29.64 -47.42 -5.39
CA ARG A 105 28.20 -47.10 -5.39
C ARG A 105 27.96 -45.60 -5.27
N GLU A 106 28.65 -44.92 -4.35
CA GLU A 106 28.58 -43.47 -4.22
C GLU A 106 28.92 -42.79 -5.55
N ALA A 107 30.05 -43.17 -6.15
CA ALA A 107 30.50 -42.62 -7.42
C ALA A 107 29.51 -42.85 -8.56
N TRP A 108 28.91 -44.04 -8.65
CA TRP A 108 27.88 -44.30 -9.65
C TRP A 108 26.64 -43.47 -9.39
N VAL A 109 26.16 -43.37 -8.13
CA VAL A 109 24.94 -42.61 -7.82
C VAL A 109 25.17 -41.16 -8.22
N THR A 110 26.25 -40.56 -7.74
CA THR A 110 26.61 -39.18 -8.06
C THR A 110 26.84 -39.00 -9.56
N GLY A 111 27.56 -39.91 -10.20
CA GLY A 111 27.85 -39.86 -11.64
C GLY A 111 26.63 -40.02 -12.53
N SER A 112 25.57 -40.70 -12.04
CA SER A 112 24.30 -40.73 -12.75
C SER A 112 23.65 -39.34 -12.73
N LEU A 113 23.79 -38.55 -11.65
CA LEU A 113 23.04 -37.33 -11.41
C LEU A 113 23.73 -36.07 -11.95
N GLU A 114 23.52 -35.78 -13.23
CA GLU A 114 24.00 -34.55 -13.88
C GLU A 114 23.13 -33.33 -13.53
N HIS A 115 23.61 -32.46 -12.64
CA HIS A 115 22.90 -31.24 -12.22
C HIS A 115 23.88 -30.13 -11.81
N PRO A 116 23.56 -28.84 -12.02
CA PRO A 116 24.41 -27.73 -11.56
C PRO A 116 24.67 -27.74 -10.04
N ASN A 117 23.73 -28.27 -9.26
CA ASN A 117 23.82 -28.35 -7.80
C ASN A 117 24.30 -29.73 -7.27
N ILE A 118 24.90 -30.57 -8.12
CA ILE A 118 25.52 -31.84 -7.74
C ILE A 118 26.94 -31.84 -8.30
N ALA A 119 27.93 -32.22 -7.48
CA ALA A 119 29.32 -32.23 -7.92
C ALA A 119 29.52 -33.32 -8.98
N PRO A 120 30.00 -32.99 -10.20
CA PRO A 120 30.18 -33.99 -11.24
C PRO A 120 31.32 -34.95 -10.91
N VAL A 121 31.10 -36.24 -11.18
CA VAL A 121 32.13 -37.27 -11.22
C VAL A 121 32.78 -37.23 -12.60
N TYR A 122 34.09 -37.02 -12.64
CA TYR A 122 34.86 -37.02 -13.89
C TYR A 122 35.37 -38.40 -14.26
N GLU A 123 35.75 -39.21 -13.27
CA GLU A 123 36.36 -40.51 -13.51
C GLU A 123 36.24 -41.41 -12.28
N ILE A 124 36.14 -42.72 -12.53
CA ILE A 124 36.37 -43.77 -11.54
C ILE A 124 37.55 -44.61 -12.05
N GLY A 125 38.49 -44.96 -11.19
CA GLY A 125 39.64 -45.77 -11.55
C GLY A 125 40.13 -46.64 -10.40
N LEU A 126 41.12 -47.49 -10.68
CA LEU A 126 41.83 -48.28 -9.69
C LEU A 126 43.28 -47.77 -9.61
N ASP A 127 43.79 -47.64 -8.40
CA ASP A 127 45.20 -47.30 -8.17
C ASP A 127 46.12 -48.50 -8.46
N ASP A 128 47.44 -48.30 -8.32
CA ASP A 128 48.44 -49.34 -8.58
C ASP A 128 48.32 -50.56 -7.63
N ARG A 129 47.54 -50.43 -6.55
CA ARG A 129 47.25 -51.50 -5.57
C ARG A 129 45.88 -52.16 -5.82
N GLY A 130 45.14 -51.73 -6.86
CA GLY A 130 43.79 -52.20 -7.15
C GLY A 130 42.69 -51.59 -6.28
N SER A 131 42.99 -50.54 -5.50
CA SER A 131 42.00 -49.82 -4.70
C SER A 131 41.27 -48.76 -5.54
N PRO A 132 39.94 -48.63 -5.41
CA PRO A 132 39.19 -47.65 -6.18
C PRO A 132 39.49 -46.21 -5.74
N PHE A 133 39.54 -45.32 -6.72
CA PHE A 133 39.54 -43.87 -6.51
C PHE A 133 38.50 -43.22 -7.40
N VAL A 134 37.97 -42.08 -6.94
CA VAL A 134 36.94 -41.32 -7.64
C VAL A 134 37.43 -39.90 -7.85
N VAL A 135 37.47 -39.45 -9.10
CA VAL A 135 37.86 -38.10 -9.49
C VAL A 135 36.62 -37.25 -9.65
N LEU A 136 36.54 -36.18 -8.88
CA LEU A 136 35.40 -35.28 -8.79
C LEU A 136 35.82 -33.85 -9.11
N LYS A 137 34.83 -32.98 -9.34
CA LYS A 137 35.05 -31.53 -9.32
C LYS A 137 35.69 -31.10 -8.00
N ARG A 138 36.81 -30.37 -8.08
CA ARG A 138 37.30 -29.57 -6.95
C ARG A 138 36.33 -28.43 -6.71
N ILE A 139 35.68 -28.42 -5.56
CA ILE A 139 34.87 -27.28 -5.10
C ILE A 139 35.77 -26.41 -4.23
N GLU A 140 36.09 -25.21 -4.70
CA GLU A 140 36.83 -24.21 -3.93
C GLU A 140 35.85 -23.50 -3.00
N GLY A 141 35.62 -24.07 -1.82
CA GLY A 141 34.44 -23.76 -1.02
C GLY A 141 34.60 -24.02 0.47
N VAL A 142 33.51 -23.77 1.19
CA VAL A 142 33.32 -24.21 2.58
C VAL A 142 32.00 -24.95 2.69
N HIS A 143 31.83 -25.79 3.71
CA HIS A 143 30.52 -26.40 3.98
C HIS A 143 29.51 -25.34 4.41
N TRP A 144 28.26 -25.50 4.00
CA TRP A 144 27.17 -24.57 4.31
C TRP A 144 27.04 -24.31 5.80
N GLY A 145 27.19 -25.33 6.64
CA GLY A 145 27.14 -25.21 8.11
C GLY A 145 28.10 -24.16 8.69
N HIS A 146 29.24 -23.87 8.06
CA HIS A 146 30.17 -22.82 8.52
C HIS A 146 29.62 -21.41 8.32
N LEU A 147 28.82 -21.19 7.28
CA LEU A 147 28.27 -19.88 6.93
C LEU A 147 26.84 -19.70 7.42
N MET A 148 26.11 -20.80 7.61
CA MET A 148 24.68 -20.82 7.91
C MET A 148 24.26 -19.94 9.09
N ARG A 149 25.15 -19.77 10.08
CA ARG A 149 24.91 -18.99 11.29
C ARG A 149 25.89 -17.83 11.49
N ASP A 150 26.82 -17.62 10.56
CA ASP A 150 27.87 -16.60 10.67
C ASP A 150 27.70 -15.54 9.57
N GLU A 151 26.93 -14.49 9.88
CA GLU A 151 26.67 -13.38 8.97
C GLU A 151 27.96 -12.63 8.59
N ALA A 152 28.95 -12.56 9.50
CA ALA A 152 30.20 -11.86 9.24
C ALA A 152 31.04 -12.62 8.21
N ALA A 153 31.20 -13.94 8.40
CA ALA A 153 31.90 -14.79 7.44
C ALA A 153 31.18 -14.82 6.08
N LEU A 154 29.84 -14.86 6.07
CA LEU A 154 29.05 -14.79 4.84
C LEU A 154 29.27 -13.46 4.10
N ARG A 155 29.20 -12.33 4.80
CA ARG A 155 29.40 -10.99 4.23
C ARG A 155 30.82 -10.83 3.68
N GLU A 156 31.82 -11.25 4.43
CA GLU A 156 33.22 -11.20 4.00
C GLU A 156 33.46 -12.01 2.73
N ARG A 157 32.89 -13.23 2.67
CA ARG A 157 33.16 -14.17 1.58
C ARG A 157 32.34 -13.89 0.32
N LEU A 158 31.05 -13.56 0.46
CA LEU A 158 30.10 -13.49 -0.65
C LEU A 158 29.36 -12.15 -0.76
N GLY A 159 29.59 -11.21 0.16
CA GLY A 159 28.93 -9.90 0.15
C GLY A 159 27.43 -9.92 0.48
N ALA A 160 26.87 -11.07 0.87
CA ALA A 160 25.47 -11.18 1.24
C ALA A 160 25.20 -10.53 2.60
N THR A 161 24.12 -9.76 2.70
CA THR A 161 23.76 -8.99 3.91
C THR A 161 22.54 -9.53 4.64
N ASP A 162 21.82 -10.47 4.04
CA ASP A 162 20.63 -11.08 4.62
C ASP A 162 20.83 -12.59 4.76
N LEU A 163 21.14 -13.01 5.99
CA LEU A 163 21.46 -14.40 6.30
C LEU A 163 20.29 -15.35 6.05
N LEU A 164 19.06 -14.91 6.33
CA LEU A 164 17.87 -15.73 6.13
C LEU A 164 17.63 -15.95 4.63
N GLU A 165 17.60 -14.87 3.84
CA GLU A 165 17.39 -14.96 2.39
C GLU A 165 18.45 -15.83 1.71
N TRP A 166 19.71 -15.67 2.12
CA TRP A 166 20.80 -16.49 1.60
C TRP A 166 20.61 -17.97 1.94
N ASN A 167 20.34 -18.31 3.21
CA ASN A 167 20.11 -19.69 3.63
C ASN A 167 18.93 -20.34 2.89
N LEU A 168 17.82 -19.61 2.71
CA LEU A 168 16.67 -20.11 1.95
C LEU A 168 17.01 -20.31 0.47
N SER A 169 17.86 -19.45 -0.11
CA SER A 169 18.34 -19.59 -1.48
C SER A 169 19.23 -20.83 -1.66
N VAL A 170 20.10 -21.13 -0.69
CA VAL A 170 20.88 -22.37 -0.66
C VAL A 170 19.96 -23.59 -0.59
N LEU A 171 18.96 -23.56 0.29
CA LEU A 171 18.00 -24.67 0.43
C LEU A 171 17.13 -24.86 -0.82
N ILE A 172 16.79 -23.78 -1.53
CA ILE A 172 16.14 -23.83 -2.86
C ILE A 172 17.01 -24.58 -3.87
N ASP A 173 18.33 -24.37 -3.87
CA ASP A 173 19.26 -25.06 -4.77
C ASP A 173 19.44 -26.53 -4.41
N VAL A 174 19.50 -26.86 -3.11
CA VAL A 174 19.47 -28.25 -2.62
C VAL A 174 18.18 -28.95 -3.06
N SER A 175 17.04 -28.26 -2.98
CA SER A 175 15.74 -28.81 -3.42
C SER A 175 15.72 -29.15 -4.92
N LYS A 176 16.43 -28.40 -5.77
CA LYS A 176 16.57 -28.71 -7.20
C LYS A 176 17.40 -29.98 -7.44
N ALA A 177 18.51 -30.14 -6.71
CA ALA A 177 19.31 -31.36 -6.77
C ALA A 177 18.50 -32.60 -6.37
N LEU A 178 17.72 -32.50 -5.29
CA LEU A 178 16.86 -33.57 -4.81
C LEU A 178 15.69 -33.85 -5.76
N GLU A 179 15.08 -32.83 -6.36
CA GLU A 179 14.04 -33.02 -7.38
C GLU A 179 14.56 -33.87 -8.56
N LEU A 180 15.77 -33.61 -9.05
CA LEU A 180 16.39 -34.46 -10.08
C LEU A 180 16.57 -35.90 -9.58
N ALA A 181 17.15 -36.09 -8.39
CA ALA A 181 17.36 -37.43 -7.84
C ALA A 181 16.03 -38.20 -7.65
N HIS A 182 15.01 -37.51 -7.14
CA HIS A 182 13.66 -38.04 -6.92
C HIS A 182 12.98 -38.43 -8.24
N SER A 183 13.19 -37.66 -9.30
CA SER A 183 12.69 -37.99 -10.64
C SER A 183 13.27 -39.30 -11.20
N ARG A 184 14.41 -39.74 -10.64
CA ARG A 184 15.11 -40.99 -10.99
C ARG A 184 14.97 -42.06 -9.90
N ALA A 185 14.03 -41.87 -8.98
CA ALA A 185 13.77 -42.79 -7.87
C ALA A 185 15.02 -43.03 -6.98
N ILE A 186 15.91 -42.04 -6.86
CA ILE A 186 17.06 -42.05 -5.96
C ILE A 186 16.76 -41.15 -4.77
N ILE A 187 17.04 -41.62 -3.56
CA ILE A 187 16.91 -40.85 -2.31
C ILE A 187 18.28 -40.69 -1.64
N HIS A 188 18.56 -39.50 -1.12
CA HIS A 188 19.88 -39.11 -0.58
C HIS A 188 20.10 -39.60 0.85
N ARG A 189 19.11 -39.39 1.72
CA ARG A 189 19.03 -39.79 3.14
C ARG A 189 20.01 -39.19 4.13
N ASP A 190 20.98 -38.40 3.68
CA ASP A 190 21.83 -37.61 4.58
C ASP A 190 21.87 -36.12 4.19
N VAL A 191 20.71 -35.52 3.89
CA VAL A 191 20.61 -34.09 3.61
C VAL A 191 20.80 -33.29 4.90
N LYS A 192 21.89 -32.51 4.97
CA LYS A 192 22.27 -31.66 6.10
C LYS A 192 23.27 -30.57 5.65
N PRO A 193 23.48 -29.48 6.44
CA PRO A 193 24.39 -28.39 6.07
C PRO A 193 25.85 -28.84 5.85
N GLU A 194 26.31 -29.89 6.52
CA GLU A 194 27.66 -30.43 6.34
C GLU A 194 27.83 -31.16 5.00
N ASN A 195 26.74 -31.63 4.39
CA ASN A 195 26.75 -32.29 3.08
C ASN A 195 26.41 -31.34 1.93
N VAL A 196 26.45 -30.03 2.18
CA VAL A 196 26.30 -28.99 1.15
C VAL A 196 27.56 -28.13 1.14
N MET A 197 28.19 -28.01 -0.02
CA MET A 197 29.35 -27.13 -0.21
C MET A 197 28.94 -25.85 -0.93
N ILE A 198 29.48 -24.72 -0.46
CA ILE A 198 29.33 -23.40 -1.04
C ILE A 198 30.63 -23.00 -1.71
N GLY A 199 30.62 -22.90 -3.04
CA GLY A 199 31.72 -22.45 -3.86
C GLY A 199 32.12 -21.00 -3.61
N SER A 200 33.30 -20.60 -4.07
CA SER A 200 33.84 -19.24 -3.91
C SER A 200 33.00 -18.18 -4.60
N ALA A 201 32.24 -18.53 -5.65
CA ALA A 201 31.31 -17.63 -6.31
C ALA A 201 29.85 -17.82 -5.84
N GLY A 202 29.64 -18.60 -4.78
CA GLY A 202 28.31 -18.86 -4.21
C GLY A 202 27.58 -20.05 -4.84
N GLU A 203 28.24 -20.86 -5.68
CA GLU A 203 27.60 -22.05 -6.24
C GLU A 203 27.32 -23.09 -5.15
N VAL A 204 26.14 -23.72 -5.18
CA VAL A 204 25.71 -24.68 -4.17
C VAL A 204 25.84 -26.09 -4.73
N TYR A 205 26.54 -26.98 -4.02
CA TYR A 205 26.66 -28.40 -4.37
C TYR A 205 26.20 -29.30 -3.22
N LEU A 206 25.21 -30.15 -3.48
CA LEU A 206 24.88 -31.28 -2.62
C LEU A 206 25.88 -32.42 -2.88
N VAL A 207 26.54 -32.86 -1.83
CA VAL A 207 27.62 -33.87 -1.86
C VAL A 207 27.31 -35.02 -0.90
N ASP A 208 28.15 -36.07 -0.94
CA ASP A 208 28.07 -37.26 -0.09
C ASP A 208 26.80 -38.12 -0.30
N TRP A 209 26.77 -38.79 -1.45
CA TRP A 209 25.73 -39.75 -1.82
C TRP A 209 26.01 -41.16 -1.27
N GLY A 210 26.91 -41.29 -0.27
CA GLY A 210 27.45 -42.57 0.19
C GLY A 210 26.46 -43.49 0.89
N ILE A 211 25.30 -42.96 1.28
CA ILE A 211 24.18 -43.74 1.80
C ILE A 211 22.92 -43.62 0.94
N ALA A 212 23.03 -43.10 -0.28
CA ALA A 212 21.88 -42.99 -1.18
C ALA A 212 21.39 -44.38 -1.62
N VAL A 213 20.10 -44.51 -1.90
CA VAL A 213 19.47 -45.77 -2.33
C VAL A 213 18.41 -45.50 -3.40
N THR A 214 18.08 -46.52 -4.18
CA THR A 214 17.01 -46.46 -5.18
C THR A 214 15.72 -47.14 -4.70
N LEU A 215 14.57 -46.57 -5.04
CA LEU A 215 13.23 -47.09 -4.71
C LEU A 215 12.79 -48.26 -5.62
N GLY A 216 13.58 -48.60 -6.64
CA GLY A 216 13.30 -49.65 -7.62
C GLY A 216 13.42 -49.14 -9.06
N GLY A 217 13.66 -50.04 -10.01
CA GLY A 217 13.79 -49.71 -11.44
C GLY A 217 14.96 -50.40 -12.12
N SER A 218 15.03 -50.26 -13.45
CA SER A 218 16.06 -50.78 -14.37
C SER A 218 17.41 -50.09 -14.15
N ASN A 219 17.99 -50.34 -12.99
CA ASN A 219 19.40 -50.15 -12.79
C ASN A 219 20.03 -51.53 -12.86
N ASP A 220 21.12 -51.65 -13.60
CA ASP A 220 21.87 -52.88 -13.85
C ASP A 220 22.51 -53.42 -12.55
N GLY A 221 21.77 -53.56 -11.44
CA GLY A 221 22.27 -53.96 -10.11
C GLY A 221 23.30 -53.04 -9.44
N ARG A 222 23.74 -51.96 -10.11
CA ARG A 222 24.82 -51.08 -9.64
C ARG A 222 24.47 -50.22 -8.42
N PHE A 223 23.19 -49.88 -8.23
CA PHE A 223 22.77 -49.04 -7.10
C PHE A 223 22.11 -49.86 -5.99
N PRO A 224 22.37 -49.52 -4.72
CA PRO A 224 21.73 -50.20 -3.61
C PRO A 224 20.21 -49.93 -3.57
N LEU A 225 19.42 -50.99 -3.51
CA LEU A 225 17.97 -50.93 -3.40
C LEU A 225 17.55 -50.64 -1.95
N VAL A 226 16.47 -49.87 -1.77
CA VAL A 226 15.83 -49.65 -0.46
C VAL A 226 15.47 -50.97 0.23
N ALA A 227 15.09 -51.99 -0.55
CA ALA A 227 14.69 -53.29 -0.03
C ALA A 227 15.86 -54.08 0.61
N ASP A 228 17.09 -53.84 0.16
CA ASP A 228 18.28 -54.56 0.61
C ASP A 228 18.98 -53.84 1.78
N GLU A 229 18.48 -52.68 2.16
CA GLU A 229 19.05 -51.91 3.26
C GLU A 229 18.67 -52.50 4.62
N GLN A 230 19.69 -52.75 5.43
CA GLN A 230 19.54 -53.14 6.83
C GLN A 230 20.11 -52.07 7.76
N GLY A 231 19.33 -51.73 8.79
CA GLY A 231 19.76 -50.83 9.87
C GLY A 231 19.36 -49.36 9.68
N ILE A 232 19.96 -48.50 10.51
CA ILE A 232 19.72 -47.06 10.53
C ILE A 232 21.00 -46.37 10.07
N ALA A 233 20.87 -45.49 9.06
CA ALA A 233 21.96 -44.73 8.49
C ALA A 233 21.59 -43.24 8.40
N GLY A 234 22.60 -42.37 8.40
CA GLY A 234 22.44 -40.91 8.30
C GLY A 234 22.62 -40.19 9.64
N SER A 235 22.33 -38.90 9.63
CA SER A 235 22.60 -37.99 10.74
C SER A 235 21.40 -37.80 11.66
N LEU A 236 21.54 -38.20 12.93
CA LEU A 236 20.45 -38.24 13.89
C LEU A 236 19.77 -36.88 14.13
N LEU A 237 20.52 -35.78 14.02
CA LEU A 237 20.01 -34.42 14.22
C LEU A 237 18.93 -33.99 13.21
N TYR A 238 18.92 -34.59 12.02
CA TYR A 238 18.02 -34.23 10.90
C TYR A 238 17.10 -35.38 10.47
N MET A 239 17.32 -36.57 11.02
CA MET A 239 16.74 -37.84 10.57
C MET A 239 15.21 -37.89 10.65
N ALA A 240 14.59 -38.53 9.66
CA ALA A 240 13.14 -38.76 9.63
C ALA A 240 12.74 -39.99 10.47
N PRO A 241 11.52 -40.03 11.05
CA PRO A 241 11.05 -41.16 11.86
C PRO A 241 11.09 -42.50 11.11
N GLU A 242 10.74 -42.52 9.83
CA GLU A 242 10.75 -43.75 9.02
C GLU A 242 12.15 -44.31 8.76
N MET A 243 13.20 -43.50 8.94
CA MET A 243 14.59 -43.97 8.87
C MET A 243 15.00 -44.74 10.14
N VAL A 244 14.31 -44.48 11.26
CA VAL A 244 14.51 -45.18 12.53
C VAL A 244 13.63 -46.42 12.61
N ASP A 245 12.35 -46.28 12.26
CA ASP A 245 11.36 -47.35 12.32
C ASP A 245 10.40 -47.31 11.12
N ARG A 246 10.40 -48.39 10.32
CA ARG A 246 9.56 -48.54 9.12
C ARG A 246 8.06 -48.63 9.44
N SER A 247 7.67 -48.77 10.71
CA SER A 247 6.26 -48.64 11.12
C SER A 247 5.68 -47.25 10.83
N TYR A 248 6.53 -46.22 10.75
CA TYR A 248 6.17 -44.85 10.37
C TYR A 248 6.02 -44.66 8.86
N GLY A 249 6.35 -45.69 8.06
CA GLY A 249 6.21 -45.70 6.62
C GLY A 249 7.44 -46.29 5.91
N PRO A 250 7.33 -46.60 4.60
CA PRO A 250 8.49 -46.94 3.80
C PRO A 250 9.37 -45.71 3.57
N LEU A 251 10.66 -45.95 3.31
CA LEU A 251 11.52 -44.90 2.77
C LEU A 251 11.05 -44.50 1.38
N GLY A 252 11.10 -43.21 1.09
CA GLY A 252 10.71 -42.64 -0.18
C GLY A 252 11.29 -41.26 -0.37
N THR A 253 10.93 -40.59 -1.46
CA THR A 253 11.39 -39.23 -1.77
C THR A 253 10.99 -38.22 -0.68
N TRP A 254 9.86 -38.47 0.00
CA TRP A 254 9.40 -37.72 1.17
C TRP A 254 10.33 -37.80 2.39
N THR A 255 11.25 -38.77 2.44
CA THR A 255 12.26 -38.87 3.48
C THR A 255 13.25 -37.72 3.36
N ASP A 256 13.77 -37.45 2.15
CA ASP A 256 14.66 -36.30 1.94
C ASP A 256 13.93 -34.96 2.16
N VAL A 257 12.61 -34.90 1.89
CA VAL A 257 11.79 -33.72 2.21
C VAL A 257 11.72 -33.46 3.70
N TYR A 258 11.61 -34.51 4.52
CA TYR A 258 11.70 -34.34 5.97
C TYR A 258 13.05 -33.76 6.36
N LEU A 259 14.17 -34.26 5.81
CA LEU A 259 15.49 -33.75 6.11
C LEU A 259 15.66 -32.29 5.67
N MET A 260 15.12 -31.90 4.51
CA MET A 260 15.04 -30.49 4.11
C MET A 260 14.20 -29.66 5.09
N GLY A 261 13.09 -30.22 5.59
CA GLY A 261 12.29 -29.64 6.66
C GLY A 261 13.08 -29.45 7.95
N SER A 262 13.91 -30.43 8.33
CA SER A 262 14.81 -30.35 9.49
C SER A 262 15.85 -29.25 9.33
N VAL A 263 16.41 -29.09 8.13
CA VAL A 263 17.33 -27.99 7.82
C VAL A 263 16.61 -26.65 7.85
N LEU A 264 15.40 -26.54 7.30
CA LEU A 264 14.59 -25.32 7.39
C LEU A 264 14.23 -24.97 8.84
N TYR A 265 13.90 -25.98 9.64
CA TYR A 265 13.70 -25.81 11.08
C TYR A 265 14.94 -25.17 11.70
N GLU A 266 16.14 -25.66 11.37
CA GLU A 266 17.37 -25.10 11.90
C GLU A 266 17.64 -23.66 11.45
N ILE A 267 17.36 -23.33 10.19
CA ILE A 267 17.47 -21.95 9.69
C ILE A 267 16.60 -21.01 10.52
N VAL A 268 15.37 -21.44 10.86
CA VAL A 268 14.37 -20.61 11.56
C VAL A 268 14.61 -20.60 13.07
N ALA A 269 14.95 -21.74 13.68
CA ALA A 269 15.09 -21.90 15.12
C ALA A 269 16.53 -21.68 15.63
N GLY A 270 17.51 -21.59 14.73
CA GLY A 270 18.94 -21.45 15.05
C GLY A 270 19.61 -22.72 15.60
N ARG A 271 18.89 -23.84 15.67
CA ARG A 271 19.38 -25.14 16.16
C ARG A 271 18.65 -26.29 15.45
N PRO A 272 19.27 -27.48 15.30
CA PRO A 272 18.61 -28.63 14.71
C PRO A 272 17.36 -29.05 15.52
N PRO A 273 16.38 -29.71 14.86
CA PRO A 273 15.14 -30.12 15.51
C PRO A 273 15.36 -31.20 16.56
N HIS A 274 16.26 -32.15 16.29
CA HIS A 274 16.50 -33.30 17.15
C HIS A 274 17.78 -33.13 17.96
N GLY A 275 17.77 -33.63 19.20
CA GLY A 275 18.93 -33.56 20.09
C GLY A 275 18.79 -34.49 21.29
N GLY A 276 19.89 -34.69 22.01
CA GLY A 276 19.95 -35.55 23.19
C GLY A 276 21.40 -35.81 23.62
N ASN A 277 21.58 -36.16 24.90
CA ASN A 277 22.89 -36.49 25.48
C ASN A 277 23.26 -37.97 25.30
N SER A 278 22.35 -38.78 24.74
CA SER A 278 22.56 -40.18 24.40
C SER A 278 21.87 -40.53 23.08
N ILE A 279 22.29 -41.64 22.44
CA ILE A 279 21.62 -42.16 21.24
C ILE A 279 20.14 -42.44 21.52
N VAL A 280 19.84 -42.99 22.70
CA VAL A 280 18.47 -43.29 23.14
C VAL A 280 17.62 -42.01 23.21
N GLU A 281 18.14 -40.94 23.79
CA GLU A 281 17.46 -39.64 23.84
C GLU A 281 17.26 -39.04 22.45
N MET A 282 18.27 -39.13 21.56
CA MET A 282 18.13 -38.66 20.18
C MET A 282 17.04 -39.44 19.41
N LEU A 283 17.02 -40.77 19.52
CA LEU A 283 15.97 -41.58 18.90
C LEU A 283 14.57 -41.22 19.45
N SER A 284 14.47 -41.00 20.76
CA SER A 284 13.23 -40.54 21.38
C SER A 284 12.77 -39.18 20.83
N SER A 285 13.71 -38.24 20.67
CA SER A 285 13.44 -36.93 20.05
C SER A 285 12.90 -37.09 18.63
N ILE A 286 13.53 -37.93 17.80
CA ILE A 286 13.13 -38.16 16.41
C ILE A 286 11.69 -38.71 16.35
N LEU A 287 11.39 -39.74 17.15
CA LEU A 287 10.09 -40.43 17.14
C LEU A 287 8.96 -39.60 17.77
N SER A 288 9.30 -38.63 18.62
CA SER A 288 8.36 -37.68 19.22
C SER A 288 7.96 -36.56 18.25
N GLY A 289 8.70 -36.37 17.15
CA GLY A 289 8.51 -35.29 16.19
C GLY A 289 9.27 -34.01 16.54
N PRO A 290 9.33 -33.02 15.62
CA PRO A 290 10.07 -31.79 15.86
C PRO A 290 9.47 -30.97 17.01
N PRO A 291 10.31 -30.26 17.78
CA PRO A 291 9.83 -29.29 18.76
C PRO A 291 9.03 -28.16 18.10
N ALA A 292 8.26 -27.41 18.90
CA ALA A 292 7.61 -26.20 18.43
C ALA A 292 8.66 -25.13 18.04
N LEU A 293 8.41 -24.45 16.91
CA LEU A 293 9.22 -23.31 16.49
C LEU A 293 9.04 -22.11 17.44
N PRO A 294 10.02 -21.17 17.47
CA PRO A 294 9.86 -19.90 18.17
C PRO A 294 8.59 -19.15 17.75
N ALA A 295 7.97 -18.41 18.68
CA ALA A 295 6.71 -17.71 18.42
C ALA A 295 6.84 -16.57 17.38
N ASP A 296 8.05 -16.06 17.17
CA ASP A 296 8.39 -15.04 16.19
C ASP A 296 8.81 -15.62 14.82
N ALA A 297 8.81 -16.94 14.67
CA ALA A 297 9.05 -17.60 13.40
C ALA A 297 8.06 -17.11 12.32
N PRO A 298 8.51 -16.82 11.08
CA PRO A 298 7.60 -16.46 10.01
C PRO A 298 6.59 -17.56 9.73
N GLU A 299 5.31 -17.22 9.79
CA GLU A 299 4.19 -18.18 9.72
C GLU A 299 4.24 -19.09 8.47
N GLU A 300 4.54 -18.54 7.29
CA GLU A 300 4.68 -19.32 6.05
C GLU A 300 5.79 -20.37 6.15
N LEU A 301 6.94 -20.03 6.76
CA LEU A 301 8.03 -20.98 6.98
C LEU A 301 7.67 -22.00 8.06
N ALA A 302 6.98 -21.57 9.12
CA ALA A 302 6.52 -22.47 10.17
C ALA A 302 5.56 -23.53 9.63
N HIS A 303 4.59 -23.13 8.81
CA HIS A 303 3.69 -24.06 8.11
C HIS A 303 4.46 -25.02 7.19
N LEU A 304 5.46 -24.53 6.45
CA LEU A 304 6.27 -25.39 5.60
C LEU A 304 7.09 -26.40 6.39
N VAL A 305 7.69 -26.00 7.52
CA VAL A 305 8.40 -26.90 8.44
C VAL A 305 7.45 -27.96 8.97
N THR A 306 6.28 -27.56 9.47
CA THR A 306 5.26 -28.49 9.98
C THR A 306 4.82 -29.49 8.90
N ALA A 307 4.59 -29.03 7.67
CA ALA A 307 4.19 -29.91 6.57
C ALA A 307 5.33 -30.86 6.16
N ALA A 308 6.55 -30.36 5.98
CA ALA A 308 7.70 -31.14 5.56
C ALA A 308 8.14 -32.18 6.61
N MET A 309 8.01 -31.84 7.89
CA MET A 309 8.39 -32.72 9.00
C MET A 309 7.21 -33.50 9.61
N ALA A 310 6.08 -33.59 8.90
CA ALA A 310 4.92 -34.33 9.36
C ALA A 310 5.23 -35.83 9.54
N THR A 311 4.67 -36.45 10.58
CA THR A 311 4.80 -37.90 10.82
C THR A 311 4.19 -38.70 9.67
N ASP A 312 3.02 -38.28 9.16
CA ASP A 312 2.44 -38.88 7.97
C ASP A 312 3.23 -38.44 6.73
N THR A 313 3.84 -39.41 6.05
CA THR A 313 4.65 -39.17 4.85
C THR A 313 3.83 -38.62 3.68
N LYS A 314 2.51 -38.87 3.63
CA LYS A 314 1.63 -38.48 2.51
C LYS A 314 1.28 -37.00 2.48
N VAL A 315 1.36 -36.32 3.62
CA VAL A 315 1.05 -34.88 3.70
C VAL A 315 2.28 -34.01 3.39
N ARG A 316 3.48 -34.61 3.39
CA ARG A 316 4.71 -33.89 3.08
C ARG A 316 4.69 -33.42 1.63
N PRO A 317 5.17 -32.19 1.33
CA PRO A 317 5.25 -31.71 -0.03
C PRO A 317 6.27 -32.52 -0.85
N THR A 318 6.28 -32.36 -2.17
CA THR A 318 7.40 -32.81 -2.99
C THR A 318 8.57 -31.84 -2.86
N ALA A 319 9.79 -32.23 -3.28
CA ALA A 319 10.93 -31.30 -3.32
C ALA A 319 10.64 -30.04 -4.18
N ALA A 320 9.90 -30.21 -5.27
CA ALA A 320 9.45 -29.11 -6.11
C ALA A 320 8.50 -28.15 -5.38
N ALA A 321 7.46 -28.69 -4.72
CA ALA A 321 6.51 -27.90 -3.96
C ALA A 321 7.17 -27.20 -2.75
N PHE A 322 8.11 -27.86 -2.08
CA PHE A 322 8.90 -27.29 -0.99
C PHE A 322 9.72 -26.07 -1.48
N ARG A 323 10.44 -26.22 -2.60
CA ARG A 323 11.17 -25.12 -3.24
C ARG A 323 10.25 -23.96 -3.61
N ASP A 324 9.09 -24.26 -4.20
CA ASP A 324 8.18 -23.21 -4.68
C ASP A 324 7.54 -22.45 -3.51
N ALA A 325 7.30 -23.12 -2.38
CA ALA A 325 6.90 -22.48 -1.13
C ALA A 325 7.99 -21.54 -0.57
N LEU A 326 9.27 -21.96 -0.57
CA LEU A 326 10.39 -21.08 -0.18
C LEU A 326 10.50 -19.84 -1.08
N ARG A 327 10.34 -20.03 -2.40
CA ARG A 327 10.33 -18.92 -3.35
C ARG A 327 9.14 -17.98 -3.15
N ALA A 328 7.97 -18.52 -2.81
CA ALA A 328 6.79 -17.72 -2.50
C ALA A 328 7.05 -16.85 -1.27
N PHE A 329 7.54 -17.43 -0.18
CA PHE A 329 7.91 -16.70 1.02
C PHE A 329 8.89 -15.55 0.72
N LEU A 330 9.96 -15.80 -0.05
CA LEU A 330 10.91 -14.76 -0.41
C LEU A 330 10.28 -13.60 -1.19
N ARG A 331 9.28 -13.86 -2.04
CA ARG A 331 8.51 -12.82 -2.74
C ARG A 331 7.57 -12.06 -1.80
N HIS A 332 6.97 -12.74 -0.83
CA HIS A 332 6.03 -12.10 0.11
C HIS A 332 6.73 -11.30 1.20
N ARG A 333 7.97 -11.66 1.55
CA ARG A 333 8.72 -11.09 2.68
C ARG A 333 8.83 -9.55 2.68
N PRO A 334 9.11 -8.86 1.55
CA PRO A 334 9.09 -7.39 1.52
C PRO A 334 7.73 -6.79 1.88
N SER A 335 6.64 -7.37 1.35
CA SER A 335 5.27 -6.98 1.70
C SER A 335 5.02 -7.16 3.21
N MET A 336 5.40 -8.30 3.79
CA MET A 336 5.26 -8.55 5.22
C MET A 336 6.05 -7.56 6.09
N ALA A 337 7.24 -7.15 5.65
CA ALA A 337 8.04 -6.14 6.35
C ALA A 337 7.35 -4.77 6.35
N LEU A 338 6.88 -4.32 5.18
CA LEU A 338 6.11 -3.08 5.03
C LEU A 338 4.81 -3.10 5.87
N THR A 339 4.11 -4.24 5.89
CA THR A 339 2.90 -4.44 6.71
C THR A 339 3.20 -4.31 8.19
N ARG A 340 4.29 -4.92 8.70
CA ARG A 340 4.68 -4.79 10.11
C ARG A 340 5.01 -3.34 10.47
N GLU A 341 5.77 -2.65 9.64
CA GLU A 341 6.13 -1.25 9.87
C GLU A 341 4.91 -0.32 9.83
N ALA A 342 3.97 -0.56 8.91
CA ALA A 342 2.70 0.15 8.85
C ALA A 342 1.81 -0.16 10.06
N GLN A 343 1.80 -1.41 10.53
CA GLN A 343 1.06 -1.81 11.72
C GLN A 343 1.58 -1.12 12.98
N THR A 344 2.91 -1.01 13.17
CA THR A 344 3.46 -0.25 14.30
C THR A 344 2.98 1.21 14.31
N ARG A 345 2.92 1.86 13.13
CA ARG A 345 2.38 3.22 13.02
C ARG A 345 0.88 3.27 13.28
N LEU A 346 0.13 2.25 12.88
CA LEU A 346 -1.29 2.15 13.19
C LEU A 346 -1.52 2.05 14.70
N ASP A 347 -0.74 1.21 15.38
CA ASP A 347 -0.80 1.04 16.82
C ASP A 347 -0.41 2.35 17.54
N GLU A 348 0.56 3.12 17.01
CA GLU A 348 0.88 4.47 17.49
C GLU A 348 -0.32 5.42 17.37
N ILE A 349 -1.01 5.45 16.22
CA ILE A 349 -2.21 6.28 16.02
C ILE A 349 -3.30 5.93 17.04
N GLU A 350 -3.51 4.64 17.32
CA GLU A 350 -4.47 4.19 18.32
C GLU A 350 -4.08 4.61 19.73
N SER A 351 -2.79 4.56 20.06
CA SER A 351 -2.27 4.94 21.38
C SER A 351 -2.39 6.43 21.70
N LEU A 352 -2.38 7.31 20.69
CA LEU A 352 -2.39 8.77 20.89
C LEU A 352 -3.71 9.30 21.50
N GLY A 353 -4.78 8.48 21.52
CA GLY A 353 -6.11 8.84 22.03
C GLY A 353 -6.71 10.06 21.32
N SER A 354 -7.95 10.43 21.61
CA SER A 354 -8.63 11.55 20.92
C SER A 354 -8.16 12.96 21.35
N GLY A 355 -7.21 13.10 22.28
CA GLY A 355 -6.93 14.41 22.90
C GLY A 355 -5.47 14.77 23.28
N SER A 356 -4.44 13.97 22.95
CA SER A 356 -3.08 14.23 23.45
C SER A 356 -2.02 14.65 22.41
N ALA A 357 -2.24 14.34 21.13
CA ALA A 357 -1.27 14.63 20.06
C ALA A 357 -1.64 15.91 19.28
N PRO A 358 -0.66 16.72 18.84
CA PRO A 358 -0.89 17.75 17.84
C PRO A 358 -1.58 17.14 16.60
N GLU A 359 -2.63 17.80 16.12
CA GLU A 359 -3.44 17.34 14.98
C GLU A 359 -2.57 16.95 13.76
N LEU A 360 -1.52 17.74 13.49
CA LEU A 360 -0.56 17.51 12.41
C LEU A 360 0.17 16.15 12.49
N ASP A 361 0.47 15.67 13.70
CA ASP A 361 1.18 14.40 13.89
C ASP A 361 0.29 13.20 13.54
N ARG A 362 -1.01 13.29 13.82
CA ARG A 362 -1.99 12.26 13.44
C ARG A 362 -2.09 12.13 11.93
N TYR A 363 -2.23 13.23 11.20
CA TYR A 363 -2.28 13.19 9.73
C TYR A 363 -0.99 12.65 9.13
N ARG A 364 0.18 13.02 9.69
CA ARG A 364 1.48 12.52 9.23
C ARG A 364 1.59 11.00 9.45
N LEU A 365 1.25 10.52 10.64
CA LEU A 365 1.26 9.08 10.97
C LEU A 365 0.27 8.30 10.10
N PHE A 366 -0.95 8.82 9.92
CA PHE A 366 -1.95 8.22 9.04
C PHE A 366 -1.45 8.14 7.59
N GLY A 367 -0.86 9.22 7.07
CA GLY A 367 -0.28 9.24 5.73
C GLY A 367 0.81 8.18 5.55
N ALA A 368 1.72 8.06 6.52
CA ALA A 368 2.79 7.05 6.51
C ALA A 368 2.24 5.61 6.63
N CYS A 369 1.28 5.39 7.52
CA CYS A 369 0.59 4.11 7.70
C CYS A 369 -0.13 3.66 6.43
N ARG A 370 -0.95 4.54 5.84
CA ARG A 370 -1.67 4.30 4.57
C ARG A 370 -0.72 4.01 3.42
N PHE A 371 0.39 4.77 3.32
CA PHE A 371 1.42 4.53 2.31
C PHE A 371 2.06 3.15 2.48
N GLY A 372 2.43 2.77 3.71
CA GLY A 372 3.05 1.50 4.02
C GLY A 372 2.17 0.30 3.64
N PHE A 373 0.90 0.29 4.04
CA PHE A 373 -0.01 -0.80 3.67
C PHE A 373 -0.28 -0.86 2.15
N ARG A 374 -0.42 0.28 1.47
CA ARG A 374 -0.57 0.30 0.00
C ARG A 374 0.69 -0.19 -0.70
N ALA A 375 1.88 0.13 -0.19
CA ALA A 375 3.13 -0.40 -0.72
C ALA A 375 3.19 -1.93 -0.52
N ALA A 376 2.82 -2.43 0.66
CA ALA A 376 2.73 -3.86 0.92
C ALA A 376 1.78 -4.58 -0.04
N LEU A 377 0.60 -4.01 -0.31
CA LEU A 377 -0.39 -4.57 -1.25
C LEU A 377 0.05 -4.50 -2.71
N ARG A 378 0.95 -3.58 -3.09
CA ARG A 378 1.56 -3.59 -4.42
C ARG A 378 2.56 -4.74 -4.60
N GLU A 379 3.33 -5.02 -3.56
CA GLU A 379 4.28 -6.14 -3.54
C GLU A 379 3.56 -7.50 -3.48
N TRP A 380 2.48 -7.58 -2.70
CA TRP A 380 1.65 -8.79 -2.55
C TRP A 380 0.17 -8.42 -2.39
N PRO A 381 -0.62 -8.44 -3.48
CA PRO A 381 -2.03 -8.04 -3.48
C PRO A 381 -2.94 -8.88 -2.58
N GLU A 382 -2.61 -10.15 -2.38
CA GLU A 382 -3.35 -11.09 -1.53
C GLU A 382 -2.96 -11.00 -0.04
N ASN A 383 -2.12 -10.04 0.37
CA ASN A 383 -1.76 -9.84 1.77
C ASN A 383 -2.98 -9.36 2.60
N GLU A 384 -3.72 -10.29 3.18
CA GLU A 384 -4.92 -10.01 3.97
C GLU A 384 -4.63 -9.14 5.20
N ARG A 385 -3.47 -9.31 5.83
CA ARG A 385 -3.05 -8.47 6.98
C ARG A 385 -2.87 -7.02 6.57
N ALA A 386 -2.23 -6.77 5.42
CA ALA A 386 -2.06 -5.42 4.90
C ALA A 386 -3.40 -4.77 4.55
N ARG A 387 -4.31 -5.55 3.94
CA ARG A 387 -5.65 -5.07 3.59
C ARG A 387 -6.46 -4.72 4.83
N ALA A 388 -6.52 -5.63 5.81
CA ALA A 388 -7.22 -5.39 7.07
C ALA A 388 -6.63 -4.19 7.84
N GLY A 389 -5.31 -4.03 7.83
CA GLY A 389 -4.63 -2.89 8.43
C GLY A 389 -4.97 -1.56 7.75
N LEU A 390 -4.98 -1.53 6.41
CA LEU A 390 -5.38 -0.36 5.62
C LEU A 390 -6.84 0.03 5.88
N ASP A 391 -7.74 -0.95 5.90
CA ASP A 391 -9.16 -0.76 6.19
C ASP A 391 -9.35 -0.18 7.59
N LYS A 392 -8.65 -0.74 8.58
CA LYS A 392 -8.67 -0.27 9.98
C LYS A 392 -8.14 1.16 10.09
N ALA A 393 -6.99 1.47 9.48
CA ALA A 393 -6.43 2.82 9.47
C ALA A 393 -7.39 3.84 8.85
N THR A 394 -8.00 3.48 7.71
CA THR A 394 -8.95 4.33 7.01
C THR A 394 -10.20 4.59 7.84
N ARG A 395 -10.74 3.55 8.49
CA ARG A 395 -11.90 3.70 9.40
C ARG A 395 -11.58 4.66 10.54
N LEU A 396 -10.44 4.50 11.20
CA LEU A 396 -10.02 5.39 12.29
C LEU A 396 -9.94 6.86 11.84
N MET A 397 -9.43 7.10 10.63
CA MET A 397 -9.35 8.46 10.11
C MET A 397 -10.73 9.05 9.80
N ILE A 398 -11.61 8.28 9.16
CA ILE A 398 -12.99 8.70 8.90
C ILE A 398 -13.71 9.04 10.21
N GLU A 399 -13.55 8.21 11.25
CA GLU A 399 -14.16 8.46 12.55
C GLU A 399 -13.62 9.73 13.20
N HIS A 400 -12.31 9.96 13.13
CA HIS A 400 -11.68 11.18 13.61
C HIS A 400 -12.23 12.44 12.91
N GLU A 401 -12.39 12.41 11.58
CA GLU A 401 -12.94 13.52 10.80
C GLU A 401 -14.41 13.80 11.15
N LEU A 402 -15.18 12.75 11.42
CA LEU A 402 -16.57 12.88 11.88
C LEU A 402 -16.63 13.52 13.29
N GLU A 403 -15.73 13.13 14.21
CA GLU A 403 -15.59 13.76 15.52
C GLU A 403 -15.16 15.23 15.44
N ALA A 404 -14.28 15.55 14.48
CA ALA A 404 -13.85 16.92 14.19
C ALA A 404 -14.91 17.75 13.45
N ASN A 405 -16.11 17.19 13.17
CA ASN A 405 -17.19 17.80 12.41
C ASN A 405 -16.77 18.24 10.99
N GLN A 406 -15.92 17.44 10.35
CA GLN A 406 -15.41 17.63 8.98
C GLN A 406 -15.93 16.51 8.03
N PRO A 407 -17.24 16.42 7.79
CA PRO A 407 -17.82 15.27 7.07
C PRO A 407 -17.40 15.18 5.59
N ARG A 408 -16.96 16.28 4.97
CA ARG A 408 -16.40 16.27 3.61
C ARG A 408 -15.03 15.60 3.53
N ALA A 409 -14.18 15.79 4.55
CA ALA A 409 -12.88 15.12 4.64
C ALA A 409 -13.09 13.61 4.86
N ALA A 410 -14.03 13.25 5.74
CA ALA A 410 -14.48 11.87 5.94
C ALA A 410 -14.95 11.22 4.61
N ARG A 411 -15.75 11.95 3.81
CA ARG A 411 -16.20 11.49 2.48
C ARG A 411 -15.05 11.27 1.50
N ALA A 412 -14.07 12.17 1.48
CA ALA A 412 -12.90 12.04 0.60
C ALA A 412 -12.08 10.78 0.92
N HIS A 413 -11.84 10.51 2.21
CA HIS A 413 -11.16 9.29 2.63
C HIS A 413 -11.91 8.01 2.27
N LEU A 414 -13.24 8.02 2.39
CA LEU A 414 -14.09 6.90 2.00
C LEU A 414 -14.06 6.66 0.48
N ALA A 415 -14.12 7.73 -0.33
CA ALA A 415 -14.11 7.63 -1.79
C ALA A 415 -12.76 7.15 -2.37
N GLU A 416 -11.64 7.42 -1.68
CA GLU A 416 -10.31 6.94 -2.05
C GLU A 416 -10.02 5.51 -1.56
N SER A 417 -10.95 4.89 -0.83
CA SER A 417 -10.76 3.59 -0.18
C SER A 417 -11.56 2.49 -0.85
N ASP A 418 -11.05 1.25 -0.78
CA ASP A 418 -11.76 0.04 -1.16
C ASP A 418 -12.59 -0.53 0.01
N LEU A 419 -12.67 0.19 1.13
CA LEU A 419 -13.39 -0.19 2.35
C LEU A 419 -14.89 -0.36 2.06
N VAL A 420 -15.42 -1.56 2.31
CA VAL A 420 -16.85 -1.85 2.21
C VAL A 420 -17.48 -1.83 3.60
N ASP A 421 -18.04 -0.67 4.01
CA ASP A 421 -18.68 -0.48 5.32
C ASP A 421 -19.96 0.37 5.20
N ALA A 422 -21.08 -0.30 4.94
CA ALA A 422 -22.36 0.35 4.67
C ALA A 422 -22.95 1.14 5.86
N GLU A 423 -22.53 0.85 7.09
CA GLU A 423 -22.95 1.65 8.25
C GLU A 423 -22.10 2.92 8.35
N LEU A 424 -20.79 2.82 8.14
CA LEU A 424 -19.91 3.98 8.10
C LEU A 424 -20.30 4.94 6.98
N GLU A 425 -20.60 4.44 5.78
CA GLU A 425 -21.12 5.24 4.66
C GLU A 425 -22.39 6.02 5.05
N ARG A 426 -23.34 5.35 5.70
CA ARG A 426 -24.58 5.98 6.19
C ARG A 426 -24.32 7.01 7.29
N ARG A 427 -23.30 6.81 8.13
CA ARG A 427 -22.89 7.80 9.15
C ARG A 427 -22.31 9.05 8.49
N VAL A 428 -21.42 8.89 7.50
CA VAL A 428 -20.83 10.02 6.74
C VAL A 428 -21.92 10.80 6.01
N GLU A 429 -22.85 10.12 5.33
CA GLU A 429 -23.96 10.78 4.61
C GLU A 429 -24.90 11.55 5.55
N ARG A 430 -25.19 11.00 6.74
CA ARG A 430 -25.96 11.72 7.76
C ARG A 430 -25.22 12.97 8.25
N ALA A 431 -23.92 12.86 8.52
CA ALA A 431 -23.11 13.99 8.98
C ALA A 431 -22.99 15.09 7.92
N GLU A 432 -22.83 14.75 6.64
CA GLU A 432 -22.83 15.72 5.53
C GLU A 432 -24.15 16.48 5.45
N ARG A 433 -25.29 15.76 5.46
CA ARG A 433 -26.62 16.40 5.45
C ARG A 433 -26.83 17.35 6.63
N GLN A 434 -26.45 16.92 7.83
CA GLN A 434 -26.54 17.76 9.04
C GLN A 434 -25.67 19.01 8.94
N HIS A 435 -24.46 18.88 8.41
CA HIS A 435 -23.55 20.00 8.22
C HIS A 435 -24.07 20.99 7.17
N GLU A 436 -24.60 20.50 6.05
CA GLU A 436 -25.21 21.34 5.01
C GLU A 436 -26.45 22.08 5.51
N GLU A 437 -27.32 21.41 6.27
CA GLU A 437 -28.48 22.03 6.91
C GLU A 437 -28.06 23.13 7.91
N ALA A 438 -27.03 22.87 8.72
CA ALA A 438 -26.49 23.83 9.67
C ALA A 438 -25.90 25.07 8.98
N GLU A 439 -25.12 24.88 7.90
CA GLU A 439 -24.57 25.98 7.10
C GLU A 439 -25.68 26.77 6.38
N ALA A 440 -26.70 26.10 5.83
CA ALA A 440 -27.86 26.75 5.24
C ALA A 440 -28.66 27.57 6.27
N LEU A 441 -28.80 27.08 7.50
CA LEU A 441 -29.45 27.80 8.60
C LEU A 441 -28.65 29.05 8.98
N LYS A 442 -27.32 28.94 9.12
CA LYS A 442 -26.43 30.08 9.39
C LYS A 442 -26.53 31.13 8.28
N ALA A 443 -26.48 30.72 7.02
CA ALA A 443 -26.60 31.61 5.87
C ALA A 443 -27.95 32.37 5.87
N ARG A 444 -29.05 31.66 6.17
CA ARG A 444 -30.39 32.28 6.31
C ARG A 444 -30.46 33.28 7.47
N ALA A 445 -29.81 32.98 8.59
CA ALA A 445 -29.77 33.88 9.75
C ALA A 445 -29.02 35.18 9.44
N VAL A 446 -27.87 35.08 8.75
CA VAL A 446 -27.09 36.24 8.30
C VAL A 446 -27.91 37.09 7.30
N ALA A 447 -28.53 36.47 6.30
CA ALA A 447 -29.35 37.18 5.32
C ALA A 447 -30.58 37.88 5.94
N ALA A 448 -31.21 37.27 6.95
CA ALA A 448 -32.34 37.87 7.67
C ALA A 448 -31.93 39.09 8.51
N GLN A 449 -30.70 39.09 9.04
CA GLN A 449 -30.15 40.20 9.81
C GLN A 449 -29.86 41.43 8.92
N ASP A 450 -29.29 41.21 7.73
CA ASP A 450 -28.98 42.27 6.76
C ASP A 450 -30.24 42.96 6.19
N LEU A 451 -31.30 42.18 5.90
CA LEU A 451 -32.56 42.71 5.38
C LEU A 451 -33.25 43.69 6.35
N ARG A 452 -33.17 43.43 7.65
CA ARG A 452 -33.85 44.25 8.68
C ARG A 452 -33.13 45.58 8.95
N GLN A 453 -31.81 45.63 8.90
CA GLN A 453 -31.06 46.89 9.06
C GLN A 453 -31.13 47.76 7.80
N GLY A 454 -31.16 47.17 6.60
CA GLY A 454 -31.18 47.91 5.34
C GLY A 454 -32.47 48.66 5.01
N GLN A 455 -33.65 48.15 5.41
CA GLN A 455 -34.93 48.77 5.02
C GLN A 455 -35.22 50.12 5.73
N ARG A 456 -34.91 50.24 7.02
CA ARG A 456 -35.20 51.46 7.80
C ARG A 456 -34.36 52.66 7.33
N ALA A 457 -33.08 52.42 7.04
CA ALA A 457 -32.17 53.46 6.53
C ALA A 457 -32.61 53.97 5.14
N ARG A 458 -33.07 53.09 4.24
CA ARG A 458 -33.55 53.46 2.91
C ARG A 458 -34.82 54.31 2.94
N VAL A 459 -35.77 53.99 3.82
CA VAL A 459 -37.01 54.76 3.97
C VAL A 459 -36.73 56.17 4.51
N LEU A 460 -35.83 56.30 5.49
CA LEU A 460 -35.43 57.60 6.04
C LEU A 460 -34.74 58.48 4.99
N LEU A 461 -33.82 57.92 4.20
CA LEU A 461 -33.17 58.65 3.11
C LEU A 461 -34.18 59.08 2.03
N ALA A 462 -35.09 58.19 1.63
CA ALA A 462 -36.12 58.52 0.65
C ALA A 462 -37.04 59.66 1.12
N LEU A 463 -37.42 59.68 2.39
CA LEU A 463 -38.20 60.76 3.00
C LEU A 463 -37.44 62.09 3.00
N ALA A 464 -36.17 62.09 3.39
CA ALA A 464 -35.34 63.29 3.42
C ALA A 464 -35.15 63.90 2.01
N PHE A 465 -34.86 63.06 1.01
CA PHE A 465 -34.73 63.50 -0.38
C PHE A 465 -36.06 64.00 -0.96
N GLY A 466 -37.17 63.29 -0.72
CA GLY A 466 -38.50 63.70 -1.17
C GLY A 466 -38.93 65.04 -0.57
N ALA A 467 -38.61 65.29 0.70
CA ALA A 467 -38.86 66.57 1.36
C ALA A 467 -38.05 67.71 0.72
N LEU A 468 -36.75 67.52 0.50
CA LEU A 468 -35.90 68.53 -0.15
C LEU A 468 -36.37 68.83 -1.58
N TRP A 469 -36.70 67.79 -2.35
CA TRP A 469 -37.22 67.89 -3.72
C TRP A 469 -38.57 68.63 -3.77
N THR A 470 -39.37 68.57 -2.70
CA THR A 470 -40.65 69.28 -2.55
C THR A 470 -40.48 70.74 -2.15
N ILE A 471 -39.59 71.02 -1.19
CA ILE A 471 -39.48 72.34 -0.54
C ILE A 471 -38.74 73.35 -1.44
N VAL A 472 -37.69 72.92 -2.14
CA VAL A 472 -36.83 73.84 -2.92
C VAL A 472 -37.60 74.60 -4.02
N PRO A 473 -38.46 73.97 -4.85
CA PRO A 473 -39.27 74.70 -5.83
C PRO A 473 -40.24 75.72 -5.20
N VAL A 474 -40.79 75.40 -4.03
CA VAL A 474 -41.71 76.29 -3.31
C VAL A 474 -40.97 77.51 -2.75
N LEU A 475 -39.82 77.31 -2.09
CA LEU A 475 -39.01 78.39 -1.54
C LEU A 475 -38.47 79.32 -2.62
N THR A 476 -38.01 78.77 -3.75
CA THR A 476 -37.53 79.57 -4.88
C THR A 476 -38.64 80.43 -5.49
N THR A 477 -39.87 79.91 -5.56
CA THR A 477 -41.03 80.69 -6.02
C THR A 477 -41.45 81.76 -5.01
N LEU A 478 -41.41 81.47 -3.71
CA LEU A 478 -41.69 82.44 -2.65
C LEU A 478 -40.67 83.59 -2.65
N ALA A 479 -39.38 83.29 -2.82
CA ALA A 479 -38.32 84.29 -2.92
C ALA A 479 -38.53 85.21 -4.14
N GLU A 480 -39.03 84.66 -5.25
CA GLU A 480 -39.34 85.43 -6.46
C GLU A 480 -40.59 86.31 -6.28
N LEU A 481 -41.66 85.81 -5.65
CA LEU A 481 -42.89 86.57 -5.38
C LEU A 481 -42.71 87.71 -4.36
N THR A 482 -41.74 87.59 -3.47
CA THR A 482 -41.40 88.60 -2.47
C THR A 482 -40.32 89.57 -2.96
N SER A 483 -39.91 89.47 -4.23
CA SER A 483 -38.84 90.25 -4.85
C SER A 483 -37.49 90.14 -4.13
N LEU A 484 -37.28 89.08 -3.33
CA LEU A 484 -36.03 88.82 -2.62
C LEU A 484 -34.92 88.34 -3.58
N HIS A 485 -35.29 87.60 -4.63
CA HIS A 485 -34.36 87.08 -5.64
C HIS A 485 -35.08 86.80 -6.96
N HIS A 486 -34.52 87.24 -8.08
CA HIS A 486 -35.05 86.87 -9.42
C HIS A 486 -34.37 85.60 -9.92
N VAL A 487 -35.16 84.59 -10.28
CA VAL A 487 -34.63 83.29 -10.71
C VAL A 487 -33.92 83.43 -12.07
N THR A 488 -32.61 83.21 -12.06
CA THR A 488 -31.78 83.20 -13.28
C THR A 488 -31.56 81.78 -13.78
N TYR A 489 -31.17 81.62 -15.05
CA TYR A 489 -30.76 80.31 -15.57
C TYR A 489 -29.60 79.69 -14.77
N ALA A 490 -28.70 80.51 -14.22
CA ALA A 490 -27.61 80.05 -13.36
C ALA A 490 -28.11 79.36 -12.08
N ASP A 491 -29.13 79.92 -11.43
CA ASP A 491 -29.75 79.33 -10.24
C ASP A 491 -30.38 77.95 -10.56
N THR A 492 -31.04 77.87 -11.72
CA THR A 492 -31.71 76.64 -12.16
C THR A 492 -30.73 75.55 -12.57
N ALA A 493 -29.64 75.93 -13.23
CA ALA A 493 -28.58 75.03 -13.66
C ALA A 493 -27.80 74.51 -12.45
N PHE A 494 -27.49 75.39 -11.48
CA PHE A 494 -26.85 75.01 -10.23
C PHE A 494 -27.68 74.00 -9.44
N GLY A 495 -28.99 74.27 -9.26
CA GLY A 495 -29.89 73.34 -8.59
C GLY A 495 -29.96 71.98 -9.30
N THR A 496 -30.03 71.97 -10.63
CA THR A 496 -30.09 70.73 -11.41
C THR A 496 -28.75 69.96 -11.36
N ALA A 497 -27.62 70.67 -11.38
CA ALA A 497 -26.29 70.07 -11.25
C ALA A 497 -26.07 69.46 -9.85
N ALA A 498 -26.54 70.09 -8.79
CA ALA A 498 -26.47 69.53 -7.44
C ALA A 498 -27.22 68.18 -7.35
N TRP A 499 -28.41 68.10 -7.95
CA TRP A 499 -29.17 66.85 -8.04
C TRP A 499 -28.51 65.80 -8.92
N LEU A 500 -27.87 66.20 -10.02
CA LEU A 500 -27.08 65.30 -10.87
C LEU A 500 -25.88 64.72 -10.12
N VAL A 501 -25.17 65.51 -9.31
CA VAL A 501 -24.05 65.02 -8.48
C VAL A 501 -24.54 63.98 -7.48
N ILE A 502 -25.66 64.24 -6.80
CA ILE A 502 -26.29 63.27 -5.89
C ILE A 502 -26.64 61.97 -6.63
N ALA A 503 -27.22 62.08 -7.83
CA ALA A 503 -27.56 60.93 -8.67
C ALA A 503 -26.33 60.10 -9.07
N LEU A 504 -25.25 60.76 -9.45
CA LEU A 504 -23.99 60.12 -9.82
C LEU A 504 -23.30 59.46 -8.62
N LEU A 505 -23.33 60.08 -7.44
CA LEU A 505 -22.82 59.46 -6.21
C LEU A 505 -23.58 58.17 -5.86
N LEU A 506 -24.91 58.18 -6.01
CA LEU A 506 -25.74 56.97 -5.86
C LEU A 506 -25.44 55.93 -6.93
N TYR A 507 -25.11 56.36 -8.16
CA TYR A 507 -24.72 55.47 -9.25
C TYR A 507 -23.39 54.75 -8.96
N PHE A 508 -22.36 55.49 -8.53
CA PHE A 508 -21.03 54.94 -8.28
C PHE A 508 -20.93 54.11 -6.99
N THR A 509 -21.64 54.49 -5.93
CA THR A 509 -21.65 53.70 -4.68
C THR A 509 -22.30 52.32 -4.87
N ARG A 510 -23.22 52.17 -5.84
CA ARG A 510 -23.87 50.89 -6.15
C ARG A 510 -23.13 49.98 -7.13
N LEU A 511 -22.19 50.50 -7.92
CA LEU A 511 -21.33 49.65 -8.77
C LEU A 511 -20.45 48.69 -7.95
N ARG A 512 -20.33 48.91 -6.63
CA ARG A 512 -19.57 48.05 -5.71
C ARG A 512 -20.42 47.03 -4.94
N GLY A 513 -21.74 46.99 -5.13
CA GLY A 513 -22.64 46.09 -4.39
C GLY A 513 -23.54 45.27 -5.31
N GLU A 514 -23.81 44.01 -4.95
CA GLU A 514 -24.68 43.06 -5.67
C GLU A 514 -26.19 43.37 -5.50
N GLU A 515 -26.63 44.62 -5.70
CA GLU A 515 -28.06 44.95 -5.69
C GLU A 515 -28.67 44.93 -7.11
N GLY A 516 -29.84 44.29 -7.24
CA GLY A 516 -30.45 43.85 -8.50
C GLY A 516 -30.71 44.89 -9.61
N THR A 517 -30.91 44.37 -10.82
CA THR A 517 -31.10 45.07 -12.12
C THR A 517 -32.11 46.23 -12.09
N VAL A 518 -33.16 46.13 -11.28
CA VAL A 518 -34.23 47.14 -11.09
C VAL A 518 -33.66 48.47 -10.57
N ASN A 519 -32.70 48.39 -9.65
CA ASN A 519 -32.13 49.55 -8.97
C ASN A 519 -31.21 50.38 -9.88
N ARG A 520 -30.47 49.67 -10.75
CA ARG A 520 -29.58 50.28 -11.75
C ARG A 520 -30.37 51.04 -12.81
N ARG A 521 -31.50 50.48 -13.26
CA ARG A 521 -32.40 51.16 -14.21
C ARG A 521 -32.98 52.44 -13.60
N PHE A 522 -33.43 52.40 -12.35
CA PHE A 522 -33.95 53.58 -11.65
C PHE A 522 -32.93 54.72 -11.58
N ILE A 523 -31.70 54.43 -11.16
CA ILE A 523 -30.65 55.46 -11.07
C ILE A 523 -30.27 56.01 -12.46
N ASN A 524 -30.15 55.15 -13.48
CA ASN A 524 -29.88 55.58 -14.85
C ASN A 524 -30.95 56.53 -15.36
N THR A 525 -32.23 56.23 -15.08
CA THR A 525 -33.34 57.10 -15.45
C THR A 525 -33.27 58.45 -14.72
N LEU A 526 -32.88 58.46 -13.44
CA LEU A 526 -32.72 59.69 -12.67
C LEU A 526 -31.58 60.58 -13.22
N VAL A 527 -30.42 59.99 -13.53
CA VAL A 527 -29.29 60.69 -14.17
C VAL A 527 -29.70 61.24 -15.55
N ALA A 528 -30.35 60.42 -16.39
CA ALA A 528 -30.81 60.84 -17.71
C ALA A 528 -31.82 61.99 -17.63
N THR A 529 -32.70 61.99 -16.62
CA THR A 529 -33.68 63.05 -16.38
C THR A 529 -32.98 64.36 -16.03
N MET A 530 -31.95 64.33 -15.18
CA MET A 530 -31.21 65.53 -14.80
C MET A 530 -30.44 66.12 -15.99
N ILE A 531 -29.88 65.26 -16.86
CA ILE A 531 -29.25 65.70 -18.12
C ILE A 531 -30.28 66.33 -19.06
N ALA A 532 -31.43 65.68 -19.26
CA ALA A 532 -32.51 66.21 -20.09
C ALA A 532 -33.01 67.58 -19.59
N GLN A 533 -33.11 67.75 -18.28
CA GLN A 533 -33.48 69.01 -17.65
C GLN A 533 -32.43 70.12 -17.90
N LEU A 534 -31.14 69.83 -17.81
CA LEU A 534 -30.08 70.78 -18.16
C LEU A 534 -30.14 71.18 -19.65
N LEU A 535 -30.40 70.22 -20.55
CA LEU A 535 -30.56 70.48 -21.97
C LEU A 535 -31.79 71.34 -22.27
N LEU A 536 -32.91 71.11 -21.57
CA LEU A 536 -34.10 71.96 -21.67
C LEU A 536 -33.82 73.39 -21.20
N GLN A 537 -33.05 73.56 -20.13
CA GLN A 537 -32.65 74.89 -19.65
C GLN A 537 -31.73 75.60 -20.66
N LEU A 538 -30.77 74.88 -21.23
CA LEU A 538 -29.90 75.41 -22.29
C LEU A 538 -30.70 75.81 -23.54
N GLY A 539 -31.66 74.98 -23.95
CA GLY A 539 -32.55 75.31 -25.06
C GLY A 539 -33.40 76.54 -24.76
N GLY A 540 -33.95 76.66 -23.55
CA GLY A 540 -34.72 77.83 -23.12
C GLY A 540 -33.89 79.12 -23.12
N SER A 541 -32.63 79.05 -22.66
CA SER A 541 -31.74 80.22 -22.65
C SER A 541 -31.33 80.64 -24.06
N LEU A 542 -31.03 79.68 -24.95
CA LEU A 542 -30.73 79.95 -26.36
C LEU A 542 -31.92 80.57 -27.12
N LEU A 543 -33.16 80.20 -26.74
CA LEU A 543 -34.39 80.75 -27.31
C LEU A 543 -34.83 82.09 -26.68
N GLY A 544 -34.07 82.61 -25.70
CA GLY A 544 -34.38 83.88 -25.02
C GLY A 544 -35.62 83.82 -24.12
N LEU A 545 -36.08 82.63 -23.74
CA LEU A 545 -37.23 82.48 -22.84
C LEU A 545 -36.85 82.91 -21.42
N PRO A 546 -37.75 83.52 -20.63
CA PRO A 546 -37.51 83.72 -19.21
C PRO A 546 -37.30 82.37 -18.51
N ALA A 547 -36.35 82.28 -17.58
CA ALA A 547 -36.04 81.04 -16.85
C ALA A 547 -37.29 80.42 -16.17
N SER A 548 -38.23 81.27 -15.75
CA SER A 548 -39.52 80.86 -15.19
C SER A 548 -40.39 80.05 -16.17
N HIS A 549 -40.36 80.38 -17.45
CA HIS A 549 -41.10 79.65 -18.49
C HIS A 549 -40.42 78.33 -18.84
N ALA A 550 -39.09 78.30 -18.91
CA ALA A 550 -38.36 77.05 -19.09
C ALA A 550 -38.62 76.07 -17.93
N GLN A 551 -38.67 76.56 -16.69
CA GLN A 551 -38.98 75.75 -15.52
C GLN A 551 -40.43 75.23 -15.49
N ALA A 552 -41.39 75.96 -16.07
CA ALA A 552 -42.78 75.52 -16.13
C ALA A 552 -42.96 74.22 -16.94
N ILE A 553 -42.00 73.88 -17.80
CA ILE A 553 -41.97 72.66 -18.62
C ILE A 553 -41.44 71.46 -17.83
N HIS A 554 -40.68 71.65 -16.74
CA HIS A 554 -40.07 70.54 -15.99
C HIS A 554 -41.07 69.49 -15.49
N PRO A 555 -42.26 69.84 -14.96
CA PRO A 555 -43.24 68.84 -14.55
C PRO A 555 -43.68 67.93 -15.69
N LEU A 556 -43.71 68.41 -16.94
CA LEU A 556 -44.02 67.57 -18.10
C LEU A 556 -42.94 66.51 -18.31
N LEU A 557 -41.66 66.90 -18.26
CA LEU A 557 -40.55 65.96 -18.35
C LEU A 557 -40.65 64.90 -17.24
N TYR A 558 -40.90 65.32 -16.00
CA TYR A 558 -41.04 64.41 -14.87
C TYR A 558 -42.24 63.46 -15.05
N GLY A 559 -43.38 63.95 -15.54
CA GLY A 559 -44.55 63.13 -15.83
C GLY A 559 -44.30 62.08 -16.91
N ILE A 560 -43.60 62.43 -17.99
CA ILE A 560 -43.22 61.50 -19.07
C ILE A 560 -42.27 60.42 -18.55
N VAL A 561 -41.20 60.82 -17.87
CA VAL A 561 -40.22 59.88 -17.32
C VAL A 561 -40.88 58.94 -16.31
N LEU A 562 -41.72 59.48 -15.42
CA LEU A 562 -42.38 58.67 -14.41
C LEU A 562 -43.41 57.73 -15.03
N SER A 563 -44.06 58.11 -16.14
CA SER A 563 -44.93 57.22 -16.90
C SER A 563 -44.16 56.03 -17.50
N LEU A 564 -42.96 56.29 -18.05
CA LEU A 564 -42.07 55.22 -18.53
C LEU A 564 -41.63 54.29 -17.38
N ILE A 565 -41.34 54.85 -16.20
CA ILE A 565 -41.02 54.06 -14.99
C ILE A 565 -42.23 53.21 -14.57
N VAL A 566 -43.45 53.76 -14.53
CA VAL A 566 -44.67 53.02 -14.17
C VAL A 566 -44.90 51.83 -15.11
N ILE A 567 -44.74 52.05 -16.42
CA ILE A 567 -44.91 51.00 -17.44
C ILE A 567 -43.87 49.88 -17.26
N THR A 568 -42.64 50.24 -16.91
CA THR A 568 -41.51 49.30 -16.92
C THR A 568 -41.18 48.70 -15.55
N MET A 569 -41.69 49.25 -14.45
CA MET A 569 -41.23 48.90 -13.10
C MET A 569 -42.35 48.59 -12.10
N ASP A 570 -43.30 49.49 -11.85
CA ASP A 570 -44.33 49.28 -10.81
C ASP A 570 -45.64 50.03 -11.13
N ALA A 571 -46.70 49.27 -11.41
CA ALA A 571 -48.02 49.78 -11.74
C ALA A 571 -48.68 50.54 -10.57
N ARG A 572 -48.23 50.36 -9.32
CA ARG A 572 -48.77 51.07 -8.15
C ARG A 572 -48.44 52.56 -8.17
N LEU A 573 -47.41 52.96 -8.91
CA LEU A 573 -46.99 54.35 -9.05
C LEU A 573 -47.81 55.12 -10.10
N LYS A 574 -48.81 54.49 -10.75
CA LYS A 574 -49.59 55.06 -11.86
C LYS A 574 -50.27 56.41 -11.58
N LEU A 575 -50.52 56.74 -10.31
CA LEU A 575 -51.10 58.03 -9.93
C LEU A 575 -50.05 59.15 -9.95
N ALA A 576 -48.78 58.87 -9.72
CA ALA A 576 -47.76 59.89 -9.59
C ALA A 576 -47.52 60.72 -10.88
N PRO A 577 -47.49 60.12 -12.11
CA PRO A 577 -47.42 60.91 -13.35
C PRO A 577 -48.58 61.88 -13.53
N VAL A 578 -49.80 61.50 -13.11
CA VAL A 578 -50.99 62.35 -13.22
C VAL A 578 -50.79 63.65 -12.44
N GLY A 579 -50.20 63.59 -11.26
CA GLY A 579 -49.86 64.78 -10.47
C GLY A 579 -48.92 65.73 -11.20
N PHE A 580 -47.91 65.20 -11.91
CA PHE A 580 -46.96 65.99 -12.69
C PHE A 580 -47.58 66.60 -13.96
N PHE A 581 -48.50 65.91 -14.64
CA PHE A 581 -49.24 66.48 -15.76
C PHE A 581 -50.17 67.62 -15.33
N ILE A 582 -50.85 67.47 -14.19
CA ILE A 582 -51.66 68.56 -13.60
C ILE A 582 -50.75 69.74 -13.23
N ALA A 583 -49.60 69.47 -12.61
CA ALA A 583 -48.64 70.51 -12.27
C ALA A 583 -48.08 71.22 -13.50
N PHE A 584 -47.87 70.52 -14.62
CA PHE A 584 -47.46 71.12 -15.89
C PHE A 584 -48.52 72.09 -16.42
N LEU A 585 -49.79 71.69 -16.45
CA LEU A 585 -50.88 72.55 -16.92
C LEU A 585 -51.00 73.81 -16.05
N GLY A 586 -50.92 73.65 -14.73
CA GLY A 586 -50.93 74.76 -13.77
C GLY A 586 -49.73 75.69 -13.92
N ALA A 587 -48.51 75.12 -13.97
CA ALA A 587 -47.27 75.88 -14.14
C ALA A 587 -47.20 76.60 -15.48
N SER A 588 -47.73 76.02 -16.55
CA SER A 588 -47.78 76.65 -17.88
C SER A 588 -48.77 77.81 -17.93
N ARG A 589 -49.91 77.67 -17.24
CA ARG A 589 -50.93 78.73 -17.19
C ARG A 589 -50.57 79.87 -16.24
N TRP A 590 -49.85 79.57 -15.16
CA TRP A 590 -49.36 80.52 -14.16
C TRP A 590 -47.86 80.30 -13.85
N PRO A 591 -46.94 80.74 -14.73
CA PRO A 591 -45.50 80.51 -14.56
C PRO A 591 -44.91 81.11 -13.27
N HIS A 592 -45.51 82.17 -12.73
CA HIS A 592 -45.10 82.78 -11.46
C HIS A 592 -45.46 81.93 -10.23
N LEU A 593 -46.32 80.91 -10.36
CA LEU A 593 -46.65 79.96 -9.29
C LEU A 593 -46.08 78.55 -9.53
N ARG A 594 -45.24 78.38 -10.56
CA ARG A 594 -44.74 77.07 -11.03
C ARG A 594 -44.16 76.18 -9.94
N GLY A 595 -43.45 76.73 -8.95
CA GLY A 595 -42.84 75.92 -7.90
C GLY A 595 -43.85 75.40 -6.86
N PHE A 596 -45.00 76.04 -6.68
CA PHE A 596 -46.09 75.48 -5.88
C PHE A 596 -46.71 74.26 -6.58
N PHE A 597 -46.93 74.35 -7.89
CA PHE A 597 -47.42 73.22 -8.69
C PHE A 597 -46.40 72.07 -8.71
N THR A 598 -45.13 72.38 -8.96
CA THR A 598 -44.05 71.39 -8.99
C THR A 598 -43.84 70.76 -7.60
N GLY A 599 -43.79 71.56 -6.54
CA GLY A 599 -43.68 71.09 -5.16
C GLY A 599 -44.88 70.23 -4.75
N GLY A 600 -46.10 70.61 -5.11
CA GLY A 600 -47.30 69.82 -4.87
C GLY A 600 -47.25 68.44 -5.54
N ALA A 601 -46.82 68.39 -6.81
CA ALA A 601 -46.62 67.12 -7.51
C ALA A 601 -45.51 66.25 -6.88
N ASN A 602 -44.41 66.88 -6.44
CA ASN A 602 -43.31 66.21 -5.74
C ASN A 602 -43.76 65.59 -4.41
N ALA A 603 -44.55 66.32 -3.62
CA ALA A 603 -45.11 65.82 -2.36
C ALA A 603 -46.07 64.65 -2.62
N PHE A 604 -46.96 64.80 -3.60
CA PHE A 604 -47.90 63.76 -3.99
C PHE A 604 -47.18 62.48 -4.44
N MET A 605 -46.15 62.62 -5.29
CA MET A 605 -45.32 61.49 -5.72
C MET A 605 -44.65 60.80 -4.53
N THR A 606 -44.07 61.55 -3.59
CA THR A 606 -43.44 61.00 -2.38
C THR A 606 -44.44 60.19 -1.54
N ILE A 607 -45.69 60.68 -1.38
CA ILE A 607 -46.75 59.97 -0.67
C ILE A 607 -47.12 58.66 -1.39
N VAL A 608 -47.27 58.70 -2.71
CA VAL A 608 -47.55 57.50 -3.54
C VAL A 608 -46.42 56.47 -3.40
N PHE A 609 -45.16 56.90 -3.40
CA PHE A 609 -44.01 56.02 -3.18
C PHE A 609 -44.01 55.39 -1.79
N LEU A 610 -44.32 56.15 -0.74
CA LEU A 610 -44.40 55.62 0.63
C LEU A 610 -45.54 54.61 0.78
N PHE A 611 -46.68 54.85 0.13
CA PHE A 611 -47.80 53.90 0.12
C PHE A 611 -47.44 52.60 -0.62
N ALA A 612 -46.78 52.72 -1.78
CA ALA A 612 -46.26 51.58 -2.52
C ALA A 612 -45.18 50.81 -1.74
N ALA A 613 -44.35 51.50 -0.96
CA ALA A 613 -43.31 50.89 -0.13
C ALA A 613 -43.84 50.19 1.13
N ARG A 614 -45.00 50.62 1.66
CA ARG A 614 -45.65 50.00 2.83
C ARG A 614 -46.53 48.80 2.48
N THR A 615 -46.96 48.67 1.23
CA THR A 615 -47.72 47.52 0.76
C THR A 615 -46.76 46.45 0.25
N PRO A 616 -46.59 45.31 0.93
CA PRO A 616 -45.75 44.24 0.41
C PRO A 616 -46.32 43.75 -0.93
N LEU A 617 -45.44 43.48 -1.90
CA LEU A 617 -45.82 42.78 -3.12
C LEU A 617 -46.51 41.48 -2.70
N ALA A 618 -47.77 41.28 -3.09
CA ALA A 618 -48.35 39.95 -3.08
C ALA A 618 -47.40 39.10 -3.93
N ARG A 619 -46.79 38.09 -3.31
CA ARG A 619 -45.92 37.15 -4.02
C ARG A 619 -46.77 36.52 -5.11
N ASP A 620 -46.54 36.91 -6.36
CA ASP A 620 -47.01 36.15 -7.50
C ASP A 620 -46.49 34.73 -7.34
N GLY A 621 -47.42 33.78 -7.34
CA GLY A 621 -47.16 32.38 -7.12
C GLY A 621 -46.19 31.85 -8.16
N VAL A 622 -44.96 31.56 -7.74
CA VAL A 622 -44.14 30.55 -8.40
C VAL A 622 -44.73 29.21 -7.98
N THR A 623 -45.60 28.68 -8.83
CA THR A 623 -45.95 27.27 -8.87
C THR A 623 -44.65 26.49 -9.12
N HIS A 624 -44.12 25.86 -8.08
CA HIS A 624 -43.27 24.69 -8.23
C HIS A 624 -44.14 23.58 -8.82
N GLU A 625 -44.02 23.32 -10.12
CA GLU A 625 -44.33 22.00 -10.68
C GLU A 625 -43.18 21.04 -10.39
N ARG A 626 -43.57 19.78 -10.22
CA ARG A 626 -42.91 18.66 -9.54
C ARG A 626 -41.59 18.19 -10.15
#